data_AF-A0A7G1IXG9-F1
#
_entry.id   AF-A0A7G1IXG9-F1
#
_cell.length_a   1.000
_cell.length_b   1.000
_cell.length_c   1.000
_cell.angle_alpha   90.00
_cell.angle_beta   90.00
_cell.angle_gamma   90.00
#
_symmetry.space_group_name_H-M   'P 1'
#
loop_
_entity.id
_entity.type
_entity.pdbx_description
1 polymer ?
#
loop_
_entity_poly.entity_id
_entity_poly.type
_entity_poly.pdbx_seq_one_letter_code
_entity_poly.pdbx_strand_id
1 'polypeptide(L)'
;MAKGETLHFRIERSECNTPLEAKISIQPGTGVHGVAYQDEIQALAFQAGESKKDLTIPTLYFAADKTLDFYLNLTVDGQLVDQAHILVETR
;
A
#
# COMPACT_ATOMS: atom_id res chain seq x y z
N MET A 1 3.32 11.51 7.47
CA MET A 1 1.87 11.51 7.12
C MET A 1 1.07 11.59 8.42
N ALA A 2 -0.14 12.16 8.46
CA ALA A 2 -0.86 12.31 9.73
C ALA A 2 -1.72 11.08 10.05
N LYS A 3 -1.84 10.76 11.34
CA LYS A 3 -2.67 9.65 11.85
C LYS A 3 -4.15 9.79 11.46
N GLY A 4 -4.80 8.69 11.10
CA GLY A 4 -6.23 8.65 10.77
C GLY A 4 -6.59 9.18 9.38
N GLU A 5 -5.61 9.53 8.56
CA GLU A 5 -5.82 9.90 7.15
C GLU A 5 -5.87 8.65 6.26
N THR A 6 -6.66 8.72 5.18
CA THR A 6 -6.58 7.75 4.09
C THR A 6 -5.40 8.13 3.18
N LEU A 7 -4.50 7.19 2.96
CA LEU A 7 -3.40 7.34 2.02
C LEU A 7 -3.90 7.01 0.62
N HIS A 8 -3.53 7.85 -0.34
CA HIS A 8 -3.86 7.66 -1.75
C HIS A 8 -2.59 7.35 -2.53
N PHE A 9 -2.59 6.22 -3.22
CA PHE A 9 -1.50 5.75 -4.06
C PHE A 9 -1.99 5.61 -5.49
N ARG A 10 -1.06 5.77 -6.43
CA ARG A 10 -1.27 5.41 -7.83
C ARG A 10 -0.22 4.41 -8.24
N ILE A 11 -0.69 3.33 -8.84
CA ILE A 11 0.16 2.28 -9.38
C ILE A 11 0.19 2.47 -10.88
N GLU A 12 1.37 2.68 -11.43
CA GLU A 12 1.60 2.88 -12.85
C GLU A 12 2.38 1.71 -13.43
N ARG A 13 1.91 1.23 -14.59
CA ARG A 13 2.52 0.13 -15.33
C ARG A 13 3.10 0.66 -16.62
N SER A 14 4.39 0.39 -16.85
CA SER A 14 5.13 0.86 -18.02
C SER A 14 4.68 0.18 -19.33
N GLU A 15 4.41 -1.13 -19.29
CA GLU A 15 3.92 -1.92 -20.43
C GLU A 15 2.51 -2.44 -20.16
N CYS A 16 1.50 -2.03 -20.93
CA CYS A 16 0.10 -2.38 -20.65
C CYS A 16 -0.56 -3.27 -21.70
N ASN A 17 0.19 -3.86 -22.64
CA ASN A 17 -0.41 -4.55 -23.80
C ASN A 17 -1.14 -5.86 -23.46
N THR A 18 -0.89 -6.43 -22.28
CA THR A 18 -1.50 -7.67 -21.80
C THR A 18 -2.21 -7.44 -20.47
N PRO A 19 -3.24 -8.23 -20.12
CA PRO A 19 -3.78 -8.22 -18.76
C PRO A 19 -2.70 -8.60 -17.75
N LEU A 20 -2.82 -8.09 -16.51
CA LEU A 20 -1.90 -8.40 -15.42
C LEU A 20 -2.65 -8.41 -14.09
N GLU A 21 -2.43 -9.45 -13.30
CA GLU A 21 -2.83 -9.46 -11.89
C GLU A 21 -1.64 -9.08 -11.02
N ALA A 22 -1.85 -8.09 -10.17
CA ALA A 22 -0.92 -7.72 -9.13
C ALA A 22 -1.62 -7.74 -7.77
N LYS A 23 -0.85 -7.82 -6.69
CA LYS A 23 -1.36 -7.75 -5.33
C LYS A 23 -0.57 -6.73 -4.54
N ILE A 24 -1.30 -5.90 -3.80
CA ILE A 24 -0.74 -5.05 -2.75
C ILE A 24 -0.94 -5.76 -1.42
N SER A 25 0.14 -5.88 -0.66
CA SER A 25 0.09 -6.34 0.73
C SER A 25 0.87 -5.40 1.62
N ILE A 26 0.45 -5.34 2.89
CA ILE A 26 1.17 -4.57 3.90
C ILE A 26 2.14 -5.50 4.61
N GLN A 27 3.39 -5.07 4.70
CA GLN A 27 4.39 -5.69 5.55
C GLN A 27 4.63 -4.81 6.78
N PRO A 28 4.53 -5.36 8.00
CA PRO A 28 4.81 -4.62 9.22
C PRO A 28 6.26 -4.09 9.25
N GLY A 29 6.40 -2.84 9.67
CA GLY A 29 7.67 -2.23 10.08
C GLY A 29 7.72 -2.09 11.60
N THR A 30 7.95 -0.87 12.11
CA THR A 30 7.70 -0.56 13.53
C THR A 30 6.21 -0.38 13.85
N GLY A 31 5.39 -0.07 12.86
CA GLY A 31 3.93 -0.01 12.93
C GLY A 31 3.33 -1.40 12.96
N VAL A 32 2.55 -1.69 14.00
CA VAL A 32 1.86 -2.97 14.18
C VAL A 32 0.46 -2.91 13.57
N HIS A 33 0.02 -4.05 13.01
CA HIS A 33 -1.36 -4.25 12.57
C HIS A 33 -2.38 -3.82 13.64
N GLY A 34 -3.44 -3.14 13.24
CA GLY A 34 -4.50 -2.68 14.16
C GLY A 34 -4.12 -1.45 14.99
N VAL A 35 -2.87 -0.97 14.87
CA VAL A 35 -2.37 0.26 15.51
C VAL A 35 -2.06 1.32 14.46
N ALA A 36 -1.29 0.97 13.43
CA ALA A 36 -0.88 1.91 12.38
C ALA A 36 -1.76 1.82 11.11
N TYR A 37 -2.22 0.62 10.77
CA TYR A 37 -2.97 0.31 9.55
C TYR A 37 -3.89 -0.91 9.77
N GLN A 38 -4.91 -1.08 8.92
CA GLN A 38 -5.68 -2.32 8.82
C GLN A 38 -5.01 -3.29 7.85
N ASP A 39 -4.95 -4.58 8.17
CA ASP A 39 -4.48 -5.59 7.21
C ASP A 39 -5.43 -5.59 6.03
N GLU A 40 -4.90 -5.20 4.89
CA GLU A 40 -5.63 -5.25 3.64
C GLU A 40 -4.69 -5.83 2.57
N ILE A 41 -5.13 -6.92 1.97
CA ILE A 41 -4.55 -7.43 0.74
C ILE A 41 -5.50 -7.00 -0.37
N GLN A 42 -5.03 -6.13 -1.25
CA GLN A 42 -5.82 -5.69 -2.39
C GLN A 42 -5.30 -6.35 -3.67
N ALA A 43 -6.17 -7.09 -4.34
CA ALA A 43 -5.91 -7.61 -5.68
C ALA A 43 -6.21 -6.53 -6.73
N LEU A 44 -5.29 -6.38 -7.68
CA LEU A 44 -5.35 -5.41 -8.75
C LEU A 44 -5.34 -6.14 -10.09
N ALA A 45 -6.46 -6.13 -10.78
CA ALA A 45 -6.56 -6.69 -12.13
C ALA A 45 -6.48 -5.57 -13.17
N PHE A 46 -5.32 -5.45 -13.83
CA PHE A 46 -5.14 -4.56 -14.98
C PHE A 46 -5.68 -5.25 -16.24
N GLN A 47 -6.56 -4.57 -16.96
CA GLN A 47 -6.98 -4.99 -18.29
C GLN A 47 -5.89 -4.69 -19.33
N ALA A 48 -5.97 -5.33 -20.51
CA ALA A 48 -5.13 -4.94 -21.64
C ALA A 48 -5.40 -3.47 -22.01
N GLY A 49 -4.34 -2.68 -22.14
CA GLY A 49 -4.37 -1.23 -22.33
C GLY A 49 -4.47 -0.41 -21.03
N GLU A 50 -4.76 -1.03 -19.88
CA GLU A 50 -4.84 -0.34 -18.59
C GLU A 50 -3.44 -0.18 -17.98
N SER A 51 -3.01 1.06 -17.78
CA SER A 51 -1.69 1.39 -17.25
C SER A 51 -1.72 1.99 -15.85
N LYS A 52 -2.90 2.26 -15.28
CA LYS A 52 -3.03 2.96 -14.00
C LYS A 52 -4.15 2.39 -13.15
N LYS A 53 -3.89 2.22 -11.86
CA LYS A 53 -4.92 2.03 -10.84
C LYS A 53 -4.66 2.95 -9.65
N ASP A 54 -5.72 3.51 -9.11
CA ASP A 54 -5.68 4.26 -7.86
C ASP A 54 -6.00 3.29 -6.70
N LEU A 55 -5.25 3.45 -5.60
CA LEU A 55 -5.29 2.61 -4.41
C LEU A 55 -5.49 3.53 -3.19
N THR A 56 -6.34 3.11 -2.25
CA THR A 56 -6.53 3.81 -0.98
C THR A 56 -6.26 2.89 0.19
N ILE A 57 -5.42 3.31 1.13
CA ILE A 57 -5.11 2.58 2.35
C ILE A 57 -5.47 3.44 3.57
N PRO A 58 -6.41 3.04 4.43
CA PRO A 58 -6.72 3.78 5.64
C PRO A 58 -5.61 3.63 6.69
N THR A 59 -5.08 4.74 7.21
CA THR A 59 -4.27 4.70 8.44
C THR A 59 -5.18 4.69 9.67
N LEU A 60 -4.73 4.00 10.72
CA LEU A 60 -5.47 3.94 11.98
C LEU A 60 -5.06 5.07 12.92
N TYR A 61 -6.00 5.47 13.77
CA TYR A 61 -5.73 6.42 14.84
C TYR A 61 -5.05 5.71 16.01
N PHE A 62 -3.86 6.17 16.39
CA PHE A 62 -3.17 5.74 17.61
C PHE A 62 -2.82 6.95 18.49
N ALA A 63 -2.88 6.74 19.81
CA ALA A 63 -2.82 7.83 20.80
C ALA A 63 -1.39 8.20 21.27
N ALA A 64 -0.34 7.60 20.70
CA ALA A 64 1.04 7.78 21.17
C ALA A 64 1.83 8.73 20.27
N ASP A 65 2.59 9.65 20.87
CA ASP A 65 3.60 10.49 20.19
C ASP A 65 4.79 9.63 19.74
N LYS A 66 4.56 8.90 18.65
CA LYS A 66 5.53 8.01 18.02
C LYS A 66 5.44 8.15 16.51
N THR A 67 6.58 8.03 15.86
CA THR A 67 6.67 7.73 14.43
C THR A 67 6.62 6.23 14.26
N LEU A 68 5.70 5.75 13.43
CA LEU A 68 5.56 4.35 13.05
C LEU A 68 5.75 4.20 11.56
N ASP A 69 6.21 3.02 11.13
CA ASP A 69 6.39 2.70 9.72
C ASP A 69 5.81 1.35 9.32
N PHE A 70 5.49 1.24 8.04
CA PHE A 70 5.14 -0.01 7.38
C PHE A 70 5.53 0.04 5.91
N TYR A 71 5.45 -1.10 5.23
CA TYR A 71 5.80 -1.22 3.83
C TYR A 71 4.59 -1.67 3.01
N LEU A 72 4.41 -1.09 1.83
CA LEU A 72 3.49 -1.61 0.82
C LEU A 72 4.29 -2.41 -0.19
N ASN A 73 3.98 -3.69 -0.30
CA ASN A 73 4.58 -4.61 -1.24
C ASN A 73 3.68 -4.76 -2.47
N LEU A 74 4.21 -4.46 -3.64
CA LEU A 74 3.58 -4.82 -4.92
C LEU A 74 4.15 -6.15 -5.38
N THR A 75 3.27 -7.13 -5.59
CA THR A 75 3.64 -8.46 -6.08
C THR A 75 2.91 -8.80 -7.37
N VAL A 76 3.58 -9.55 -8.25
CA VAL A 76 3.05 -10.13 -9.47
C VAL A 76 3.42 -11.60 -9.45
N ASP A 77 2.44 -12.50 -9.63
CA ASP A 77 2.65 -13.97 -9.55
C ASP A 77 3.38 -14.42 -8.27
N GLY A 78 3.17 -13.69 -7.17
CA GLY A 78 3.82 -13.96 -5.88
C GLY A 78 5.25 -13.44 -5.74
N GLN A 79 5.83 -12.84 -6.78
CA GLN A 79 7.14 -12.20 -6.71
C GLN A 79 7.00 -10.72 -6.37
N LEU A 80 7.84 -10.23 -5.44
CA LEU A 80 7.93 -8.81 -5.13
C LEU A 80 8.55 -8.07 -6.30
N VAL A 81 7.81 -7.10 -6.85
CA VAL A 81 8.27 -6.27 -7.98
C VAL A 81 8.57 -4.83 -7.57
N ASP A 82 7.93 -4.34 -6.50
CA ASP A 82 8.20 -3.02 -5.93
C ASP A 82 7.81 -2.97 -4.44
N GLN A 83 8.41 -2.04 -3.69
CA GLN A 83 8.12 -1.80 -2.29
C GLN A 83 8.19 -0.31 -1.94
N ALA A 84 7.14 0.21 -1.30
CA ALA A 84 7.11 1.58 -0.79
C ALA A 84 7.18 1.58 0.75
N HIS A 85 8.07 2.40 1.31
CA HIS A 85 8.20 2.62 2.76
C HIS A 85 7.35 3.82 3.19
N ILE A 86 6.47 3.61 4.17
CA ILE A 86 5.48 4.58 4.61
C ILE A 86 5.76 4.98 6.06
N LEU A 87 5.90 6.28 6.31
CA LEU A 87 6.03 6.84 7.66
C LEU A 87 4.76 7.57 8.10
N VAL A 88 4.22 7.14 9.23
CA VAL A 88 3.07 7.76 9.91
C VAL A 88 3.57 8.45 11.18
N GLU A 89 3.30 9.75 11.27
CA GLU A 89 3.76 10.61 12.35
C GLU A 89 2.57 11.21 13.10
N THR A 90 2.78 11.45 14.39
CA THR A 90 1.90 12.25 15.24
C THR A 90 2.46 13.68 15.27
N ARG A 91 1.66 14.64 14.83
CA ARG A 91 1.89 16.07 15.05
C ARG A 91 0.82 16.60 15.99
#